data_AF-A0A2V5MYG2-F1
#
_entry.id   AF-A0A2V5MYG2-F1
#
_cell.length_a   1.000
_cell.length_b   1.000
_cell.length_c   1.000
_cell.angle_alpha   90.00
_cell.angle_beta   90.00
_cell.angle_gamma   90.00
#
_symmetry.space_group_name_H-M   'P 1'
#
loop_
_entity.id
_entity.type
_entity.pdbx_description
1 polymer ?
#
loop_
_entity_poly.entity_id
_entity_poly.type
_entity_poly.pdbx_seq_one_letter_code
_entity_poly.pdbx_strand_id
1 'polypeptide(L)'
;MKWDALFPIPLPDDPKKWDGWNRYKSTNPYERLCLDPRQNPSNELIEEHCRELLRWWQKKLPLKNQPSNPLAQLLRLGLDESSRYLTEARVELLDPERRKRVDEELAAQAQEAAIAEFHKFLAFSLADGLLTADEEKTLLRFGADHGLDEEQMCKLIEDELKNSGASRATVASEPTAGTHELNGAGAADPKAEFMRMLGLSGLDRDTMTDDQRDAFINVAENSGLDPGEAEDMVDAYLEEIDRRQTEKARTVTQKSLSVAPDPPDKPVAKAIEEVPPIITPKPRVSPDEERRRFSNYVNSVGGQMFLIPSG
;
A
#
# COMPACT_ATOMS: atom_id res chain seq x y z
N MET A 1 -8.97 4.73 12.30
CA MET A 1 -8.52 4.38 13.67
C MET A 1 -8.96 2.96 14.01
N LYS A 2 -8.22 2.23 14.87
CA LYS A 2 -8.55 0.85 15.27
C LYS A 2 -9.08 0.83 16.71
N TRP A 3 -10.25 0.23 16.92
CA TRP A 3 -11.01 0.32 18.18
C TRP A 3 -10.77 -0.85 19.15
N ASP A 4 -9.64 -1.56 19.03
CA ASP A 4 -9.24 -2.74 19.81
C ASP A 4 -9.06 -2.53 21.34
N ALA A 5 -9.40 -1.35 21.87
CA ALA A 5 -9.28 -1.03 23.29
C ALA A 5 -10.41 -1.64 24.12
N LEU A 6 -10.43 -2.97 24.22
CA LEU A 6 -11.30 -3.73 25.14
C LEU A 6 -11.30 -3.09 26.53
N PHE A 7 -12.50 -2.87 27.08
CA PHE A 7 -12.67 -2.34 28.43
C PHE A 7 -12.43 -3.47 29.45
N PRO A 8 -11.36 -3.42 30.26
CA PRO A 8 -10.98 -4.55 31.09
C PRO A 8 -11.81 -4.56 32.38
N ILE A 9 -12.51 -5.66 32.61
CA ILE A 9 -13.33 -5.87 33.81
C ILE A 9 -12.64 -6.95 34.66
N PRO A 10 -12.10 -6.63 35.86
CA PRO A 10 -12.02 -5.30 36.49
C PRO A 10 -10.87 -4.43 35.92
N LEU A 11 -11.02 -3.11 36.02
CA LEU A 11 -10.01 -2.13 35.59
C LEU A 11 -8.65 -2.34 36.33
N PRO A 12 -7.52 -2.56 35.62
CA PRO A 12 -6.23 -2.84 36.24
C PRO A 12 -5.72 -1.75 37.17
N ASP A 13 -5.15 -2.12 38.32
CA ASP A 13 -4.60 -1.13 39.26
C ASP A 13 -3.33 -0.42 38.76
N ASP A 14 -2.61 -1.03 37.81
CA ASP A 14 -1.47 -0.43 37.11
C ASP A 14 -1.93 0.12 35.75
N PRO A 15 -1.87 1.44 35.51
CA PRO A 15 -2.27 2.05 34.24
C PRO A 15 -1.47 1.51 33.04
N LYS A 16 -0.23 1.03 33.23
CA LYS A 16 0.59 0.52 32.11
C LYS A 16 0.07 -0.79 31.50
N LYS A 17 -0.99 -1.38 32.06
CA LYS A 17 -1.60 -2.63 31.59
C LYS A 17 -2.79 -2.43 30.64
N TRP A 18 -3.22 -1.19 30.40
CA TRP A 18 -4.37 -0.88 29.54
C TRP A 18 -4.40 0.59 29.12
N ASP A 19 -4.15 0.89 27.83
CA ASP A 19 -3.98 2.26 27.32
C ASP A 19 -5.21 3.18 27.45
N GLY A 20 -6.38 2.62 27.76
CA GLY A 20 -7.61 3.39 27.97
C GLY A 20 -7.52 4.41 29.12
N TRP A 21 -6.67 4.19 30.13
CA TRP A 21 -6.53 5.11 31.28
C TRP A 21 -6.19 6.55 30.85
N ASN A 22 -5.51 6.74 29.72
CA ASN A 22 -5.02 8.04 29.25
C ASN A 22 -6.01 8.74 28.31
N ARG A 23 -7.12 8.09 27.94
CA ARG A 23 -8.13 8.59 26.98
C ARG A 23 -9.11 9.61 27.57
N TYR A 24 -9.15 9.77 28.89
CA TYR A 24 -9.99 10.76 29.60
C TYR A 24 -9.86 12.20 29.07
N LYS A 25 -8.75 12.54 28.42
CA LYS A 25 -8.44 13.85 27.84
C LYS A 25 -8.66 13.95 26.31
N SER A 26 -9.19 12.90 25.67
CA SER A 26 -9.48 12.92 24.23
C SER A 26 -10.53 13.98 23.90
N THR A 27 -10.49 14.51 22.68
CA THR A 27 -11.57 15.36 22.16
C THR A 27 -12.86 14.57 22.01
N ASN A 28 -12.77 13.30 21.60
CA ASN A 28 -13.91 12.41 21.37
C ASN A 28 -14.54 11.91 22.69
N PRO A 29 -15.82 12.19 22.99
CA PRO A 29 -16.50 11.73 24.20
C PRO A 29 -16.54 10.20 24.36
N TYR A 30 -16.67 9.44 23.27
CA TYR A 30 -16.67 7.98 23.30
C TYR A 30 -15.32 7.43 23.74
N GLU A 31 -14.21 8.00 23.26
CA GLU A 31 -12.87 7.60 23.68
C GLU A 31 -12.62 7.85 25.17
N ARG A 32 -13.14 8.98 25.72
CA ARG A 32 -13.03 9.29 27.15
C ARG A 32 -13.65 8.19 28.02
N LEU A 33 -14.77 7.60 27.57
CA LEU A 33 -15.45 6.48 28.22
C LEU A 33 -14.95 5.09 27.76
N CYS A 34 -13.95 5.03 26.87
CA CYS A 34 -13.44 3.81 26.25
C CYS A 34 -14.57 2.97 25.60
N LEU A 35 -15.40 3.67 24.82
CA LEU A 35 -16.46 3.12 23.97
C LEU A 35 -16.10 3.31 22.49
N ASP A 36 -16.72 2.53 21.62
CA ASP A 36 -16.69 2.69 20.17
C ASP A 36 -18.05 3.22 19.69
N PRO A 37 -18.14 4.39 19.01
CA PRO A 37 -19.42 4.89 18.50
C PRO A 37 -20.11 3.91 17.55
N ARG A 38 -19.34 3.13 16.77
CA ARG A 38 -19.85 2.19 15.75
C ARG A 38 -20.66 1.04 16.35
N GLN A 39 -20.46 0.76 17.64
CA GLN A 39 -21.19 -0.28 18.38
C GLN A 39 -22.54 0.19 18.91
N ASN A 40 -22.92 1.47 18.70
CA ASN A 40 -24.15 2.08 19.20
C ASN A 40 -24.40 1.81 20.70
N PRO A 41 -23.43 2.13 21.59
CA PRO A 41 -23.49 1.73 23.00
C PRO A 41 -24.75 2.25 23.70
N SER A 42 -25.35 1.40 24.55
CA SER A 42 -26.56 1.74 25.29
C SER A 42 -26.29 2.78 26.39
N ASN A 43 -27.33 3.49 26.81
CA ASN A 43 -27.23 4.46 27.91
C ASN A 43 -26.76 3.80 29.21
N GLU A 44 -27.14 2.54 29.44
CA GLU A 44 -26.70 1.75 30.60
C GLU A 44 -25.19 1.46 30.55
N LEU A 45 -24.66 1.10 29.36
CA LEU A 45 -23.23 0.86 29.16
C LEU A 45 -22.40 2.15 29.29
N ILE A 46 -22.93 3.28 28.79
CA ILE A 46 -22.35 4.63 28.96
C ILE A 46 -22.26 5.00 30.46
N GLU A 47 -23.33 4.74 31.22
CA GLU A 47 -23.32 4.93 32.67
C GLU A 47 -22.33 4.00 33.39
N GLU A 48 -22.27 2.72 33.00
CA GLU A 48 -21.40 1.72 33.62
C GLU A 48 -19.93 2.05 33.40
N HIS A 49 -19.51 2.29 32.16
CA HIS A 49 -18.14 2.69 31.84
C HIS A 49 -17.73 3.98 32.57
N CYS A 50 -18.59 5.01 32.58
CA CYS A 50 -18.34 6.25 33.31
C CYS A 50 -18.18 6.00 34.82
N ARG A 51 -19.04 5.16 35.40
CA ARG A 51 -19.03 4.81 36.83
C ARG A 51 -17.80 3.99 37.23
N GLU A 52 -17.40 3.01 36.41
CA GLU A 52 -16.18 2.22 36.56
C GLU A 52 -14.92 3.12 36.50
N LEU A 53 -14.83 3.98 35.47
CA LEU A 53 -13.72 4.93 35.29
C LEU A 53 -13.62 5.92 36.47
N LEU A 54 -14.74 6.52 36.90
CA LEU A 54 -14.76 7.43 38.04
C LEU A 54 -14.34 6.71 39.34
N ARG A 55 -14.81 5.49 39.58
CA ARG A 55 -14.36 4.66 40.72
C ARG A 55 -12.85 4.37 40.66
N TRP A 56 -12.31 4.07 39.48
CA TRP A 56 -10.88 3.84 39.30
C TRP A 56 -10.08 5.09 39.64
N TRP A 57 -10.42 6.25 39.06
CA TRP A 57 -9.75 7.52 39.35
C TRP A 57 -9.88 7.91 40.83
N GLN A 58 -11.04 7.70 41.46
CA GLN A 58 -11.25 7.90 42.90
C GLN A 58 -10.31 7.04 43.76
N LYS A 59 -10.08 5.77 43.42
CA LYS A 59 -9.07 4.92 44.09
C LYS A 59 -7.64 5.46 43.97
N LYS A 60 -7.34 6.26 42.93
CA LYS A 60 -6.01 6.86 42.72
C LYS A 60 -5.83 8.23 43.38
N LEU A 61 -6.90 8.91 43.82
CA LEU A 61 -6.82 10.22 44.50
C LEU A 61 -5.82 10.30 45.67
N PRO A 62 -5.64 9.28 46.54
CA PRO A 62 -4.62 9.33 47.60
C PRO A 62 -3.19 9.53 47.10
N LEU A 63 -2.90 9.14 45.85
CA LEU A 63 -1.59 9.34 45.22
C LEU A 63 -1.26 10.82 44.99
N LYS A 64 -2.25 11.72 44.93
CA LYS A 64 -2.05 13.17 44.77
C LYS A 64 -1.15 13.75 45.87
N ASN A 65 -1.19 13.17 47.07
CA ASN A 65 -0.39 13.57 48.22
C ASN A 65 0.99 12.87 48.29
N GLN A 66 1.36 12.08 47.28
CA GLN A 66 2.61 11.31 47.21
C GLN A 66 3.47 11.69 45.99
N PRO A 67 4.00 12.93 45.89
CA PRO A 67 4.69 13.41 44.68
C PRO A 67 5.94 12.61 44.30
N SER A 68 6.55 11.87 45.24
CA SER A 68 7.68 10.97 44.98
C SER A 68 7.29 9.60 44.41
N ASN A 69 6.00 9.28 44.34
CA ASN A 69 5.49 8.01 43.80
C ASN A 69 5.42 8.09 42.26
N PRO A 70 6.04 7.17 41.50
CA PRO A 70 6.02 7.23 40.03
C PRO A 70 4.62 7.12 39.43
N LEU A 71 3.66 6.46 40.11
CA LEU A 71 2.26 6.44 39.68
C LEU A 71 1.57 7.79 39.90
N ALA A 72 1.90 8.52 40.98
CA ALA A 72 1.40 9.88 41.21
C ALA A 72 1.91 10.85 40.13
N GLN A 73 3.16 10.70 39.70
CA GLN A 73 3.75 11.50 38.62
C GLN A 73 3.10 11.20 37.27
N LEU A 74 2.91 9.92 36.93
CA LEU A 74 2.26 9.48 35.69
C LEU A 74 0.80 9.94 35.60
N LEU A 75 0.04 9.84 36.70
CA LEU A 75 -1.39 10.13 36.75
C LEU A 75 -1.70 11.60 37.06
N ARG A 76 -0.69 12.45 37.33
CA ARG A 76 -0.82 13.77 37.96
C ARG A 76 -1.93 14.66 37.38
N LEU A 77 -1.98 14.81 36.06
CA LEU A 77 -2.99 15.64 35.38
C LEU A 77 -4.40 15.02 35.50
N GLY A 78 -4.50 13.71 35.30
CA GLY A 78 -5.78 13.00 35.39
C GLY A 78 -6.36 12.94 36.79
N LEU A 79 -5.53 12.97 37.85
CA LEU A 79 -6.00 13.06 39.23
C LEU A 79 -6.82 14.33 39.52
N ASP A 80 -6.60 15.39 38.73
CA ASP A 80 -7.35 16.64 38.82
C ASP A 80 -8.43 16.75 37.74
N GLU A 81 -8.12 16.41 36.48
CA GLU A 81 -9.00 16.70 35.35
C GLU A 81 -9.96 15.57 34.94
N SER A 82 -9.67 14.31 35.25
CA SER A 82 -10.45 13.15 34.76
C SER A 82 -11.93 13.21 35.18
N SER A 83 -12.20 13.59 36.43
CA SER A 83 -13.55 13.67 36.98
C SER A 83 -14.43 14.66 36.21
N ARG A 84 -13.86 15.76 35.72
CA ARG A 84 -14.52 16.73 34.84
C ARG A 84 -14.81 16.10 33.48
N TYR A 85 -13.77 15.70 32.73
CA TYR A 85 -13.94 15.25 31.35
C TYR A 85 -14.80 13.98 31.20
N LEU A 86 -14.78 13.07 32.19
CA LEU A 86 -15.65 11.88 32.24
C LEU A 86 -17.12 12.24 32.53
N THR A 87 -17.37 13.30 33.30
CA THR A 87 -18.72 13.80 33.57
C THR A 87 -19.28 14.56 32.36
N GLU A 88 -18.46 15.38 31.70
CA GLU A 88 -18.79 16.02 30.42
C GLU A 88 -19.18 14.97 29.37
N ALA A 89 -18.35 13.93 29.18
CA ALA A 89 -18.60 12.86 28.22
C ALA A 89 -19.92 12.12 28.49
N ARG A 90 -20.25 11.86 29.77
CA ARG A 90 -21.53 11.26 30.15
C ARG A 90 -22.71 12.19 29.85
N VAL A 91 -22.59 13.50 30.06
CA VAL A 91 -23.66 14.46 29.73
C VAL A 91 -23.86 14.58 28.22
N GLU A 92 -22.78 14.54 27.44
CA GLU A 92 -22.84 14.61 25.96
C GLU A 92 -23.39 13.34 25.32
N LEU A 93 -23.11 12.16 25.88
CA LEU A 93 -23.53 10.88 25.31
C LEU A 93 -24.88 10.33 25.84
N LEU A 94 -25.39 10.84 26.97
CA LEU A 94 -26.74 10.49 27.47
C LEU A 94 -27.84 11.42 26.95
N ASP A 95 -27.51 12.62 26.49
CA ASP A 95 -28.42 13.55 25.82
C ASP A 95 -28.54 13.16 24.33
N PRO A 96 -29.72 12.70 23.85
CA PRO A 96 -29.87 12.20 22.49
C PRO A 96 -29.58 13.25 21.40
N GLU A 97 -29.83 14.54 21.66
CA GLU A 97 -29.54 15.59 20.68
C GLU A 97 -28.05 15.90 20.59
N ARG A 98 -27.33 15.89 21.72
CA ARG A 98 -25.88 16.06 21.73
C ARG A 98 -25.18 14.87 21.10
N ARG A 99 -25.56 13.67 21.52
CA ARG A 99 -25.02 12.41 20.99
C ARG A 99 -25.15 12.37 19.47
N LYS A 100 -26.33 12.67 18.92
CA LYS A 100 -26.55 12.72 17.46
C LYS A 100 -25.61 13.69 16.75
N ARG A 101 -25.34 14.87 17.33
CA ARG A 101 -24.39 15.85 16.75
C ARG A 101 -22.94 15.37 16.80
N VAL A 102 -22.55 14.69 17.88
CA VAL A 102 -21.23 14.05 18.02
C VAL A 102 -21.08 12.90 17.03
N ASP A 103 -22.14 12.09 16.83
CA ASP A 103 -22.16 11.00 15.85
C ASP A 103 -22.07 11.53 14.41
N GLU A 104 -22.77 12.62 14.10
CA GLU A 104 -22.69 13.34 12.81
C GLU A 104 -21.30 13.94 12.57
N GLU A 105 -20.69 14.57 13.57
CA GLU A 105 -19.34 15.13 13.48
C GLU A 105 -18.28 14.04 13.28
N LEU A 106 -18.36 12.93 14.04
CA LEU A 106 -17.45 11.79 13.89
C LEU A 106 -17.64 11.06 12.55
N ALA A 107 -18.86 11.00 12.03
CA ALA A 107 -19.12 10.47 10.69
C ALA A 107 -18.50 11.36 9.59
N ALA A 108 -18.66 12.69 9.70
CA ALA A 108 -18.05 13.65 8.78
C ALA A 108 -16.51 13.59 8.82
N GLN A 109 -15.90 13.57 10.01
CA GLN A 109 -14.44 13.41 10.17
C GLN A 109 -13.94 12.06 9.61
N ALA A 110 -14.72 10.99 9.76
CA ALA A 110 -14.37 9.69 9.18
C ALA A 110 -14.46 9.69 7.65
N GLN A 111 -15.45 10.36 7.06
CA GLN A 111 -15.59 10.51 5.61
C GLN A 111 -14.49 11.40 5.03
N GLU A 112 -14.17 12.54 5.66
CA GLU A 112 -13.07 13.41 5.27
C GLU A 112 -11.73 12.67 5.31
N ALA A 113 -11.48 11.89 6.37
CA ALA A 113 -10.29 11.05 6.47
C ALA A 113 -10.24 9.96 5.38
N ALA A 114 -11.37 9.31 5.07
CA ALA A 114 -11.45 8.32 3.99
C ALA A 114 -11.17 8.95 2.61
N ILE A 115 -11.74 10.12 2.33
CA ILE A 115 -11.46 10.91 1.12
C ILE A 115 -9.97 11.30 1.05
N ALA A 116 -9.38 11.72 2.18
CA ALA A 116 -7.97 12.12 2.25
C ALA A 116 -7.00 10.94 2.04
N GLU A 117 -7.28 9.74 2.57
CA GLU A 117 -6.48 8.54 2.25
C GLU A 117 -6.71 8.08 0.80
N PHE A 118 -7.93 8.18 0.28
CA PHE A 118 -8.26 7.88 -1.12
C PHE A 118 -7.47 8.78 -2.08
N HIS A 119 -7.44 10.11 -1.87
CA HIS A 119 -6.61 11.02 -2.68
C HIS A 119 -5.12 10.67 -2.65
N LYS A 120 -4.56 10.22 -1.51
CA LYS A 120 -3.14 9.79 -1.46
C LYS A 120 -2.89 8.56 -2.32
N PHE A 121 -3.81 7.59 -2.28
CA PHE A 121 -3.73 6.37 -3.09
C PHE A 121 -3.92 6.68 -4.59
N LEU A 122 -4.84 7.60 -4.91
CA LEU A 122 -5.13 8.09 -6.25
C LEU A 122 -3.95 8.86 -6.85
N ALA A 123 -3.35 9.79 -6.10
CA ALA A 123 -2.15 10.50 -6.50
C ALA A 123 -0.91 9.59 -6.66
N PHE A 124 -0.88 8.44 -5.97
CA PHE A 124 0.12 7.40 -6.20
C PHE A 124 -0.15 6.62 -7.50
N SER A 125 -1.39 6.19 -7.75
CA SER A 125 -1.78 5.52 -9.01
C SER A 125 -1.68 6.42 -10.26
N LEU A 126 -1.79 7.73 -10.12
CA LEU A 126 -1.60 8.68 -11.24
C LEU A 126 -0.16 9.17 -11.41
N ALA A 127 0.81 8.67 -10.62
CA ALA A 127 2.20 9.13 -10.68
C ALA A 127 2.86 8.94 -12.06
N ASP A 128 2.49 7.87 -12.77
CA ASP A 128 2.97 7.56 -14.14
C ASP A 128 2.09 8.18 -15.24
N GLY A 129 1.06 8.97 -14.89
CA GLY A 129 0.19 9.70 -15.84
C GLY A 129 -0.85 8.85 -16.57
N LEU A 130 -0.93 7.55 -16.27
CA LEU A 130 -1.91 6.61 -16.81
C LEU A 130 -2.58 5.83 -15.66
N LEU A 131 -3.91 5.73 -15.69
CA LEU A 131 -4.67 4.88 -14.76
C LEU A 131 -5.11 3.60 -15.48
N THR A 132 -4.54 2.45 -15.14
CA THR A 132 -4.97 1.16 -15.73
C THR A 132 -6.27 0.64 -15.13
N ALA A 133 -6.95 -0.26 -15.84
CA ALA A 133 -8.20 -0.86 -15.37
C ALA A 133 -8.04 -1.67 -14.07
N ASP A 134 -6.89 -2.32 -13.85
CA ASP A 134 -6.61 -3.05 -12.61
C ASP A 134 -6.26 -2.12 -11.44
N GLU A 135 -5.65 -0.96 -11.71
CA GLU A 135 -5.45 0.09 -10.71
C GLU A 135 -6.77 0.76 -10.34
N GLU A 136 -7.60 1.14 -11.32
CA GLU A 136 -8.93 1.70 -11.07
C GLU A 136 -9.81 0.73 -10.26
N LYS A 137 -9.80 -0.56 -10.60
CA LYS A 137 -10.47 -1.62 -9.84
C LYS A 137 -9.90 -1.79 -8.42
N THR A 138 -8.58 -1.67 -8.25
CA THR A 138 -7.93 -1.73 -6.93
C THR A 138 -8.26 -0.51 -6.08
N LEU A 139 -8.37 0.66 -6.71
CA LEU A 139 -8.69 1.94 -6.09
C LEU A 139 -10.17 2.02 -5.67
N LEU A 140 -11.09 1.54 -6.52
CA LEU A 140 -12.50 1.36 -6.18
C LEU A 140 -12.68 0.39 -5.00
N ARG A 141 -11.94 -0.73 -4.97
CA ARG A 141 -11.95 -1.62 -3.79
C ARG A 141 -11.40 -0.91 -2.55
N PHE A 142 -10.29 -0.19 -2.67
CA PHE A 142 -9.68 0.54 -1.56
C PHE A 142 -10.63 1.57 -0.95
N GLY A 143 -11.33 2.37 -1.77
CA GLY A 143 -12.30 3.34 -1.25
C GLY A 143 -13.55 2.69 -0.65
N ALA A 144 -14.04 1.58 -1.24
CA ALA A 144 -15.12 0.79 -0.66
C ALA A 144 -14.74 0.19 0.71
N ASP A 145 -13.52 -0.34 0.87
CA ASP A 145 -12.97 -0.82 2.15
C ASP A 145 -12.87 0.31 3.20
N HIS A 146 -12.80 1.58 2.77
CA HIS A 146 -12.82 2.77 3.63
C HIS A 146 -14.23 3.38 3.84
N GLY A 147 -15.26 2.82 3.20
CA GLY A 147 -16.65 3.28 3.33
C GLY A 147 -17.03 4.48 2.45
N LEU A 148 -16.29 4.71 1.36
CA LEU A 148 -16.70 5.65 0.30
C LEU A 148 -17.73 5.02 -0.63
N ASP A 149 -18.68 5.84 -1.09
CA ASP A 149 -19.68 5.43 -2.07
C ASP A 149 -19.11 5.37 -3.50
N GLU A 150 -19.65 4.51 -4.35
CA GLU A 150 -19.16 4.32 -5.72
C GLU A 150 -19.32 5.58 -6.58
N GLU A 151 -20.40 6.35 -6.44
CA GLU A 151 -20.51 7.62 -7.14
C GLU A 151 -19.49 8.65 -6.63
N GLN A 152 -19.16 8.62 -5.34
CA GLN A 152 -18.16 9.53 -4.75
C GLN A 152 -16.77 9.19 -5.29
N MET A 153 -16.39 7.91 -5.29
CA MET A 153 -15.11 7.45 -5.83
C MET A 153 -14.97 7.81 -7.32
N CYS A 154 -15.98 7.54 -8.14
CA CYS A 154 -15.95 7.85 -9.57
C CYS A 154 -15.77 9.36 -9.85
N LYS A 155 -16.46 10.23 -9.08
CA LYS A 155 -16.31 11.69 -9.18
C LYS A 155 -14.90 12.14 -8.79
N LEU A 156 -14.34 11.62 -7.71
CA LEU A 156 -12.98 11.93 -7.25
C LEU A 156 -11.90 11.46 -8.26
N ILE A 157 -12.08 10.28 -8.87
CA ILE A 157 -11.19 9.78 -9.94
C ILE A 157 -11.26 10.70 -11.15
N GLU A 158 -12.46 11.01 -11.64
CA GLU A 158 -12.63 11.91 -12.77
C GLU A 158 -12.02 13.28 -12.54
N ASP A 159 -12.24 13.88 -11.37
CA ASP A 159 -11.76 15.22 -11.08
C ASP A 159 -10.23 15.26 -10.91
N GLU A 160 -9.61 14.24 -10.33
CA GLU A 160 -8.14 14.19 -10.27
C GLU A 160 -7.49 13.86 -11.62
N LEU A 161 -8.14 13.07 -12.50
CA LEU A 161 -7.71 12.93 -13.90
C LEU A 161 -7.78 14.27 -14.64
N LYS A 162 -8.85 15.05 -14.47
CA LYS A 162 -8.98 16.41 -15.03
C LYS A 162 -7.90 17.37 -14.50
N ASN A 163 -7.56 17.29 -13.20
CA ASN A 163 -6.60 18.16 -12.54
C ASN A 163 -5.13 17.83 -12.90
N SER A 164 -4.79 16.54 -12.94
CA SER A 164 -3.43 16.04 -13.22
C SER A 164 -3.10 16.02 -14.71
N GLY A 165 -4.10 15.97 -15.58
CA GLY A 165 -3.93 15.69 -17.01
C GLY A 165 -3.62 14.22 -17.32
N ALA A 166 -3.64 13.34 -16.30
CA ALA A 166 -3.50 11.90 -16.49
C ALA A 166 -4.71 11.34 -17.24
N SER A 167 -4.46 10.29 -18.04
CA SER A 167 -5.53 9.61 -18.80
C SER A 167 -5.86 8.27 -18.16
N ARG A 168 -7.13 7.85 -18.18
CA ARG A 168 -7.43 6.42 -18.10
C ARG A 168 -6.73 5.73 -19.26
N ALA A 169 -6.01 4.64 -18.99
CA ALA A 169 -5.48 3.78 -20.02
C ALA A 169 -6.67 3.15 -20.75
N THR A 170 -7.01 3.70 -21.91
CA THR A 170 -8.14 3.25 -22.71
C THR A 170 -7.95 1.78 -23.08
N VAL A 171 -8.81 0.91 -22.55
CA VAL A 171 -9.21 -0.28 -23.30
C VAL A 171 -9.69 0.24 -24.65
N ALA A 172 -9.02 -0.18 -25.72
CA ALA A 172 -9.01 0.58 -26.98
C ALA A 172 -10.31 0.42 -27.79
N SER A 173 -11.37 1.12 -27.37
CA SER A 173 -12.47 1.49 -28.24
C SER A 173 -12.03 2.62 -29.18
N GLU A 174 -11.51 2.20 -30.33
CA GLU A 174 -11.38 2.96 -31.59
C GLU A 174 -10.57 4.27 -31.57
N PRO A 175 -9.36 4.29 -32.18
CA PRO A 175 -8.68 5.52 -32.55
C PRO A 175 -9.54 6.35 -33.53
N THR A 176 -9.57 7.67 -33.34
CA THR A 176 -10.36 8.58 -34.16
C THR A 176 -10.00 8.52 -35.66
N ALA A 177 -10.93 8.06 -36.48
CA ALA A 177 -11.08 8.39 -37.90
C ALA A 177 -9.82 8.26 -38.80
N GLY A 178 -9.08 7.15 -38.66
CA GLY A 178 -8.05 6.73 -39.61
C GLY A 178 -8.58 5.67 -40.59
N THR A 179 -9.37 6.09 -41.58
CA THR A 179 -10.16 5.26 -42.54
C THR A 179 -9.58 3.87 -42.87
N HIS A 180 -10.20 2.81 -42.31
CA HIS A 180 -10.68 1.64 -43.06
C HIS A 180 -11.73 0.87 -42.24
N GLU A 181 -12.61 0.14 -42.93
CA GLU A 181 -13.83 -0.43 -42.37
C GLU A 181 -13.60 -1.69 -41.53
N LEU A 182 -14.25 -1.79 -40.36
CA LEU A 182 -14.59 -3.07 -39.74
C LEU A 182 -16.08 -3.11 -39.42
N ASN A 183 -16.80 -3.98 -40.13
CA ASN A 183 -18.21 -4.25 -39.86
C ASN A 183 -18.35 -5.32 -38.77
N GLY A 184 -19.27 -5.08 -37.84
CA GLY A 184 -20.07 -6.14 -37.22
C GLY A 184 -19.56 -6.70 -35.90
N ALA A 185 -20.44 -6.65 -34.90
CA ALA A 185 -20.36 -7.57 -33.78
C ALA A 185 -20.62 -9.00 -34.27
N GLY A 186 -19.69 -9.91 -33.97
CA GLY A 186 -19.78 -11.34 -34.20
C GLY A 186 -18.86 -12.05 -33.21
N ALA A 187 -19.08 -13.34 -32.96
CA ALA A 187 -18.19 -14.08 -32.07
C ALA A 187 -16.75 -14.04 -32.62
N ALA A 188 -15.78 -13.74 -31.75
CA ALA A 188 -14.38 -13.85 -32.12
C ALA A 188 -14.12 -15.29 -32.57
N ASP A 189 -13.52 -15.46 -33.74
CA ASP A 189 -13.08 -16.78 -34.19
C ASP A 189 -12.03 -17.30 -33.19
N PRO A 190 -12.29 -18.43 -32.49
CA PRO A 190 -11.38 -18.91 -31.46
C PRO A 190 -9.99 -19.24 -32.02
N LYS A 191 -9.87 -19.51 -33.33
CA LYS A 191 -8.57 -19.72 -34.01
C LYS A 191 -7.81 -18.40 -34.13
N ALA A 192 -8.45 -17.34 -34.57
CA ALA A 192 -7.87 -15.99 -34.60
C ALA A 192 -7.52 -15.48 -33.18
N GLU A 193 -8.33 -15.78 -32.17
CA GLU A 193 -8.07 -15.44 -30.76
C GLU A 193 -6.85 -16.21 -30.22
N PHE A 194 -6.76 -17.51 -30.48
CA PHE A 194 -5.62 -18.35 -30.07
C PHE A 194 -4.32 -17.92 -30.75
N MET A 195 -4.33 -17.66 -32.06
CA MET A 195 -3.16 -17.14 -32.78
C MET A 195 -2.73 -15.75 -32.28
N ARG A 196 -3.68 -14.90 -31.87
CA ARG A 196 -3.39 -13.60 -31.23
C ARG A 196 -2.70 -13.82 -29.88
N MET A 197 -3.11 -14.83 -29.11
CA MET A 197 -2.52 -15.16 -27.82
C MET A 197 -1.10 -15.70 -27.95
N LEU A 198 -0.85 -16.65 -28.86
CA LEU A 198 0.50 -17.14 -29.19
C LEU A 198 1.41 -15.97 -29.66
N GLY A 199 0.87 -15.09 -30.51
CA GLY A 199 1.52 -13.86 -30.97
C GLY A 199 1.93 -12.90 -29.85
N LEU A 200 1.13 -12.78 -28.79
CA LEU A 200 1.40 -11.93 -27.63
C LEU A 200 2.33 -12.59 -26.59
N SER A 201 2.37 -13.92 -26.53
CA SER A 201 3.21 -14.65 -25.58
C SER A 201 4.72 -14.56 -25.89
N GLY A 202 5.10 -14.06 -27.07
CA GLY A 202 6.51 -13.80 -27.42
C GLY A 202 7.39 -15.06 -27.44
N LEU A 203 6.80 -16.23 -27.71
CA LEU A 203 7.48 -17.52 -27.71
C LEU A 203 8.62 -17.56 -28.72
N ASP A 204 9.75 -18.14 -28.31
CA ASP A 204 10.87 -18.48 -29.19
C ASP A 204 11.11 -19.98 -29.16
N ARG A 205 11.51 -20.60 -30.28
CA ARG A 205 11.53 -22.06 -30.45
C ARG A 205 12.42 -22.76 -29.41
N ASP A 206 13.58 -22.17 -29.10
CA ASP A 206 14.53 -22.67 -28.10
C ASP A 206 14.04 -22.52 -26.65
N THR A 207 12.85 -21.94 -26.43
CA THR A 207 12.28 -21.66 -25.08
C THR A 207 10.94 -22.33 -24.79
N MET A 208 10.29 -22.94 -25.78
CA MET A 208 8.98 -23.58 -25.63
C MET A 208 9.11 -24.89 -24.82
N THR A 209 8.59 -24.92 -23.59
CA THR A 209 8.54 -26.14 -22.76
C THR A 209 7.26 -26.94 -22.98
N ASP A 210 7.29 -28.23 -22.62
CA ASP A 210 6.13 -29.13 -22.66
C ASP A 210 4.97 -28.58 -21.82
N ASP A 211 5.25 -28.14 -20.59
CA ASP A 211 4.28 -27.50 -19.69
C ASP A 211 3.61 -26.25 -20.32
N GLN A 212 4.33 -25.52 -21.19
CA GLN A 212 3.79 -24.36 -21.90
C GLN A 212 2.93 -24.79 -23.10
N ARG A 213 3.31 -25.85 -23.83
CA ARG A 213 2.49 -26.43 -24.91
C ARG A 213 1.15 -26.90 -24.33
N ASP A 214 1.19 -27.66 -23.24
CA ASP A 214 0.00 -28.08 -22.50
C ASP A 214 -0.84 -26.89 -22.02
N ALA A 215 -0.22 -25.84 -21.46
CA ALA A 215 -0.96 -24.65 -21.02
C ALA A 215 -1.72 -23.96 -22.18
N PHE A 216 -1.11 -23.87 -23.37
CA PHE A 216 -1.79 -23.31 -24.55
C PHE A 216 -2.88 -24.23 -25.11
N ILE A 217 -2.65 -25.55 -25.16
CA ILE A 217 -3.68 -26.52 -25.61
C ILE A 217 -4.89 -26.50 -24.66
N ASN A 218 -4.68 -26.45 -23.34
CA ASN A 218 -5.76 -26.31 -22.36
C ASN A 218 -6.57 -25.01 -22.57
N VAL A 219 -5.91 -23.88 -22.89
CA VAL A 219 -6.61 -22.61 -23.16
C VAL A 219 -7.35 -22.64 -24.50
N ALA A 220 -6.81 -23.34 -25.51
CA ALA A 220 -7.48 -23.58 -26.78
C ALA A 220 -8.76 -24.45 -26.62
N GLU A 221 -8.68 -25.53 -25.83
CA GLU A 221 -9.84 -26.39 -25.52
C GLU A 221 -10.94 -25.60 -24.77
N ASN A 222 -10.55 -24.79 -23.77
CA ASN A 222 -11.48 -23.88 -23.07
C ASN A 222 -12.07 -22.79 -23.99
N SER A 223 -11.43 -22.52 -25.14
CA SER A 223 -11.93 -21.61 -26.18
C SER A 223 -12.78 -22.34 -27.25
N GLY A 224 -12.96 -23.66 -27.14
CA GLY A 224 -13.75 -24.47 -28.07
C GLY A 224 -12.99 -24.98 -29.31
N LEU A 225 -11.65 -24.99 -29.26
CA LEU A 225 -10.83 -25.65 -30.29
C LEU A 225 -10.61 -27.13 -29.95
N ASP A 226 -10.39 -27.96 -30.98
CA ASP A 226 -9.94 -29.34 -30.77
C ASP A 226 -8.47 -29.35 -30.33
N PRO A 227 -8.06 -30.15 -29.32
CA PRO A 227 -6.68 -30.20 -28.85
C PRO A 227 -5.65 -30.54 -29.93
N GLY A 228 -5.98 -31.37 -30.92
CA GLY A 228 -5.08 -31.69 -32.03
C GLY A 228 -4.94 -30.54 -33.02
N GLU A 229 -6.03 -29.81 -33.30
CA GLU A 229 -5.96 -28.59 -34.11
C GLU A 229 -5.20 -27.46 -33.39
N ALA A 230 -5.30 -27.38 -32.06
CA ALA A 230 -4.50 -26.47 -31.26
C ALA A 230 -3.00 -26.80 -31.32
N GLU A 231 -2.62 -28.08 -31.30
CA GLU A 231 -1.23 -28.53 -31.46
C GLU A 231 -0.68 -28.20 -32.86
N ASP A 232 -1.41 -28.54 -33.94
CA ASP A 232 -1.06 -28.17 -35.32
C ASP A 232 -0.83 -26.65 -35.47
N MET A 233 -1.66 -25.84 -34.82
CA MET A 233 -1.55 -24.37 -34.84
C MET A 233 -0.34 -23.84 -34.04
N VAL A 234 0.05 -24.49 -32.94
CA VAL A 234 1.27 -24.16 -32.19
C VAL A 234 2.52 -24.48 -33.01
N ASP A 235 2.59 -25.65 -33.62
CA ASP A 235 3.75 -26.04 -34.44
C ASP A 235 3.88 -25.20 -35.72
N ALA A 236 2.77 -24.87 -36.39
CA ALA A 236 2.77 -23.94 -37.52
C ALA A 236 3.22 -22.51 -37.11
N TYR A 237 2.88 -22.06 -35.90
CA TYR A 237 3.34 -20.77 -35.37
C TYR A 237 4.85 -20.77 -35.08
N LEU A 238 5.39 -21.85 -34.50
CA LEU A 238 6.82 -22.01 -34.22
C LEU A 238 7.65 -22.14 -35.52
N GLU A 239 7.16 -22.87 -36.53
CA GLU A 239 7.82 -22.91 -37.85
C GLU A 239 7.84 -21.53 -38.54
N GLU A 240 6.76 -20.74 -38.40
CA GLU A 240 6.70 -19.39 -38.94
C GLU A 240 7.65 -18.40 -38.22
N ILE A 241 7.90 -18.60 -36.91
CA ILE A 241 8.94 -17.87 -36.18
C ILE A 241 10.33 -18.22 -36.73
N ASP A 242 10.68 -19.50 -36.82
CA ASP A 242 11.95 -19.98 -37.37
C ASP A 242 12.21 -19.47 -38.79
N ARG A 243 11.17 -19.50 -39.64
CA ARG A 243 11.24 -18.99 -41.01
C ARG A 243 11.57 -17.49 -41.01
N ARG A 244 10.93 -16.69 -40.16
CA ARG A 244 11.22 -15.25 -40.00
C ARG A 244 12.61 -15.00 -39.42
N GLN A 245 13.11 -15.84 -38.51
CA GLN A 245 14.47 -15.71 -37.97
C GLN A 245 15.54 -16.04 -39.01
N THR A 246 15.37 -17.13 -39.75
CA THR A 246 16.31 -17.57 -40.81
C THR A 246 16.32 -16.62 -42.02
N GLU A 247 15.17 -16.04 -42.38
CA GLU A 247 15.07 -14.95 -43.37
C GLU A 247 15.81 -13.67 -42.91
N LYS A 248 15.68 -13.27 -41.63
CA LYS A 248 16.45 -12.16 -41.04
C LYS A 248 17.96 -12.45 -41.08
N ALA A 249 18.39 -13.66 -40.69
CA ALA A 249 19.79 -14.07 -40.69
C ALA A 249 20.42 -14.07 -42.10
N ARG A 250 19.68 -14.50 -43.12
CA ARG A 250 20.08 -14.38 -44.54
C ARG A 250 20.23 -12.92 -44.97
N THR A 251 19.31 -12.06 -44.56
CA THR A 251 19.32 -10.62 -44.87
C THR A 251 20.52 -9.90 -44.27
N VAL A 252 20.93 -10.27 -43.04
CA VAL A 252 22.17 -9.76 -42.41
C VAL A 252 23.41 -10.24 -43.16
N THR A 253 23.51 -11.55 -43.44
CA THR A 253 24.68 -12.17 -44.09
C THR A 253 24.98 -11.58 -45.48
N GLN A 254 23.96 -11.18 -46.26
CA GLN A 254 24.17 -10.52 -47.56
C GLN A 254 24.81 -9.12 -47.47
N LYS A 255 24.83 -8.48 -46.30
CA LYS A 255 25.42 -7.15 -46.11
C LYS A 255 26.88 -7.18 -45.63
N SER A 256 27.46 -8.37 -45.39
CA SER A 256 28.79 -8.57 -44.82
C SER A 256 29.62 -9.61 -45.58
N LEU A 257 29.72 -9.47 -46.90
CA LEU A 257 30.63 -10.27 -47.74
C LEU A 257 31.76 -9.41 -48.33
N SER A 258 32.77 -9.14 -47.50
CA SER A 258 34.11 -8.77 -47.97
C SER A 258 35.18 -9.17 -46.94
N VAL A 259 36.19 -9.90 -47.40
CA VAL A 259 37.42 -10.33 -46.70
C VAL A 259 37.25 -11.32 -45.52
N ALA A 260 37.68 -12.56 -45.79
CA ALA A 260 38.29 -13.51 -44.86
C ALA A 260 39.72 -13.82 -45.41
N PRO A 261 40.58 -14.73 -44.87
CA PRO A 261 40.41 -15.61 -43.69
C PRO A 261 41.64 -15.78 -42.73
N ASP A 262 41.35 -15.84 -41.42
CA ASP A 262 41.73 -16.93 -40.48
C ASP A 262 43.24 -17.11 -40.01
N PRO A 263 43.70 -18.17 -39.27
CA PRO A 263 44.33 -18.01 -37.93
C PRO A 263 45.63 -18.89 -37.77
N PRO A 264 45.97 -19.60 -36.66
CA PRO A 264 45.71 -19.49 -35.19
C PRO A 264 47.00 -19.57 -34.30
N ASP A 265 46.88 -19.52 -32.95
CA ASP A 265 47.32 -20.65 -32.05
C ASP A 265 47.00 -20.47 -30.52
N LYS A 266 47.14 -21.56 -29.75
CA LYS A 266 46.94 -21.77 -28.27
C LYS A 266 47.90 -22.89 -27.78
N PRO A 267 47.85 -23.49 -26.56
CA PRO A 267 47.28 -23.09 -25.25
C PRO A 267 48.35 -22.42 -24.31
N VAL A 268 48.67 -22.69 -23.02
CA VAL A 268 48.40 -23.72 -21.95
C VAL A 268 48.45 -23.06 -20.54
N ALA A 269 48.00 -23.74 -19.48
CA ALA A 269 47.76 -23.21 -18.12
C ALA A 269 48.69 -23.73 -17.00
N LYS A 270 48.58 -23.13 -15.79
CA LYS A 270 48.58 -23.82 -14.48
C LYS A 270 47.89 -22.96 -13.40
N ALA A 271 47.46 -23.58 -12.29
CA ALA A 271 46.59 -22.97 -11.27
C ALA A 271 47.01 -23.31 -9.82
N ILE A 272 46.66 -22.42 -8.88
CA ILE A 272 46.78 -22.43 -7.39
C ILE A 272 46.21 -21.07 -6.89
N GLU A 273 45.53 -20.87 -5.75
CA GLU A 273 44.88 -21.73 -4.73
C GLU A 273 43.86 -20.86 -3.93
N GLU A 274 43.09 -21.40 -2.97
CA GLU A 274 41.97 -20.68 -2.29
C GLU A 274 42.35 -19.81 -1.08
N VAL A 275 41.72 -18.63 -0.93
CA VAL A 275 41.60 -17.87 0.35
C VAL A 275 40.25 -17.09 0.38
N PRO A 276 39.48 -17.06 1.50
CA PRO A 276 38.11 -16.50 1.58
C PRO A 276 38.06 -14.99 2.01
N PRO A 277 36.89 -14.35 2.29
CA PRO A 277 36.61 -12.97 1.86
C PRO A 277 37.14 -11.84 2.76
N ILE A 278 37.47 -10.71 2.12
CA ILE A 278 37.86 -9.47 2.81
C ILE A 278 36.62 -8.60 3.10
N ILE A 279 36.31 -8.43 4.38
CA ILE A 279 35.37 -7.41 4.86
C ILE A 279 36.07 -6.04 4.84
N THR A 280 35.48 -5.05 4.17
CA THR A 280 36.04 -3.70 4.10
C THR A 280 35.78 -2.90 5.40
N PRO A 281 36.82 -2.42 6.11
CA PRO A 281 36.62 -1.58 7.28
C PRO A 281 36.22 -0.16 6.86
N LYS A 282 35.22 0.43 7.53
CA LYS A 282 34.92 1.87 7.39
C LYS A 282 36.13 2.69 7.85
N PRO A 283 36.51 3.78 7.12
CA PRO A 283 37.56 4.67 7.58
C PRO A 283 37.13 5.38 8.86
N ARG A 284 37.95 5.27 9.92
CA ARG A 284 37.80 6.07 11.14
C ARG A 284 38.24 7.51 10.85
N VAL A 285 37.27 8.42 10.77
CA VAL A 285 37.53 9.88 10.74
C VAL A 285 38.00 10.32 12.12
N SER A 286 38.90 11.30 12.21
CA SER A 286 39.33 11.82 13.51
C SER A 286 38.21 12.61 14.21
N PRO A 287 38.03 12.51 15.54
CA PRO A 287 37.07 13.34 16.29
C PRO A 287 37.23 14.85 16.04
N ASP A 288 38.45 15.32 15.77
CA ASP A 288 38.73 16.73 15.45
C ASP A 288 38.46 17.10 13.99
N GLU A 289 38.30 16.13 13.09
CA GLU A 289 37.80 16.34 11.72
C GLU A 289 36.26 16.40 11.70
N GLU A 290 35.58 15.56 12.49
CA GLU A 290 34.12 15.63 12.65
C GLU A 290 33.70 17.01 13.20
N ARG A 291 34.39 17.49 14.25
CA ARG A 291 34.22 18.84 14.83
C ARG A 291 34.51 19.99 13.87
N ARG A 292 35.26 19.76 12.78
CA ARG A 292 35.51 20.76 11.72
C ARG A 292 34.49 20.69 10.59
N ARG A 293 33.89 19.53 10.35
CA ARG A 293 32.83 19.34 9.33
C ARG A 293 31.47 19.80 9.82
N PHE A 294 31.17 19.64 11.11
CA PHE A 294 29.86 19.91 11.68
C PHE A 294 29.93 20.98 12.77
N SER A 295 29.50 22.20 12.44
CA SER A 295 29.30 23.27 13.42
C SER A 295 28.18 22.92 14.41
N ASN A 296 28.34 23.30 15.67
CA ASN A 296 27.31 23.10 16.71
C ASN A 296 25.97 23.72 16.29
N TYR A 297 24.90 22.94 16.40
CA TYR A 297 23.55 23.42 16.11
C TYR A 297 23.04 24.35 17.21
N VAL A 298 22.43 25.46 16.84
CA VAL A 298 21.72 26.35 17.78
C VAL A 298 20.23 26.26 17.44
N ASN A 299 19.41 25.89 18.41
CA ASN A 299 17.97 25.79 18.22
C ASN A 299 17.31 27.18 18.18
N SER A 300 16.06 27.24 17.71
CA SER A 300 15.26 28.47 17.59
C SER A 300 14.88 29.12 18.93
N VAL A 301 15.34 28.58 20.07
CA VAL A 301 15.19 29.13 21.43
C VAL A 301 16.55 29.57 22.01
N GLY A 302 17.61 29.61 21.20
CA GLY A 302 18.97 30.02 21.60
C GLY A 302 19.79 28.94 22.32
N GLY A 303 19.27 27.72 22.46
CA GLY A 303 19.99 26.60 23.06
C GLY A 303 20.98 25.97 22.08
N GLN A 304 22.27 25.97 22.43
CA GLN A 304 23.33 25.32 21.66
C GLN A 304 23.43 23.83 21.99
N MET A 305 23.38 22.98 20.98
CA MET A 305 23.65 21.54 21.09
C MET A 305 25.04 21.23 20.51
N PHE A 306 25.86 20.55 21.31
CA PHE A 306 27.22 20.17 20.95
C PHE A 306 27.24 18.78 20.31
N LEU A 307 27.95 18.63 19.20
CA LEU A 307 28.20 17.30 18.63
C LEU A 307 29.20 16.54 19.52
N ILE A 308 28.80 15.36 19.99
CA ILE A 308 29.67 14.41 20.69
C ILE A 308 30.18 13.41 19.63
N PRO A 309 31.49 13.40 19.30
CA PRO A 309 32.05 12.43 18.35
C PRO A 309 31.89 10.98 18.82
N SER A 310 31.79 10.05 17.87
CA SER A 310 31.69 8.62 18.18
C SER A 310 33.07 8.00 18.39
N GLY A 311 33.49 7.90 19.66
CA GLY A 311 34.72 7.22 20.11
C GLY A 311 34.53 5.73 20.35
#